data_AF-A0A949UBV8-F1
#
_entry.id   AF-A0A949UBV8-F1
#
_cell.length_a   1.000
_cell.length_b   1.000
_cell.length_c   1.000
_cell.angle_alpha   90.00
_cell.angle_beta   90.00
_cell.angle_gamma   90.00
#
_symmetry.space_group_name_H-M   'P 1'
#
loop_
_entity.id
_entity.type
_entity.pdbx_description
1 polymer ?
#
loop_
_entity_poly.entity_id
_entity_poly.type
_entity_poly.pdbx_seq_one_letter_code
_entity_poly.pdbx_strand_id
1 'polypeptide(L)'
;CANSGVDVSNVDGGAHALLLPKNPDRSAAQLYRDIKKHLHLSIPVIITDTFGRPWREGLTEAAIGLAGMKALHDLRGRTDPYGYPLRVSIEAVADELACAAGLVCGKLARTPLCIVRGFGYHGSHGSARDLIRPPANDLFR
;
A
#
# COMPACT_ATOMS: atom_id res chain seq x y z
N CYS A 1 7.40 -0.63 -11.83
CA CYS A 1 7.05 0.80 -11.80
C CYS A 1 8.01 1.58 -12.69
N ALA A 2 7.67 2.83 -13.03
CA ALA A 2 8.59 3.72 -13.75
C ALA A 2 9.87 3.96 -12.92
N ASN A 3 11.01 4.15 -13.59
CA ASN A 3 12.33 4.40 -12.98
C ASN A 3 12.77 3.36 -11.93
N SER A 4 12.17 2.17 -11.90
CA SER A 4 12.37 1.19 -10.83
C SER A 4 12.07 1.73 -9.41
N GLY A 5 11.23 2.77 -9.31
CA GLY A 5 10.89 3.44 -8.05
C GLY A 5 12.02 4.32 -7.49
N VAL A 6 13.00 4.68 -8.33
CA VAL A 6 14.03 5.65 -7.95
C VAL A 6 13.44 7.05 -8.06
N ASP A 7 13.59 7.84 -6.99
CA ASP A 7 13.17 9.24 -6.92
C ASP A 7 14.37 10.16 -6.67
N VAL A 8 14.31 11.38 -7.17
CA VAL A 8 15.31 12.44 -6.99
C VAL A 8 14.71 13.63 -6.23
N SER A 9 13.38 13.74 -6.23
CA SER A 9 12.64 14.79 -5.54
C SER A 9 12.67 14.59 -4.03
N ASN A 10 12.54 15.70 -3.27
CA ASN A 10 12.53 15.70 -1.79
C ASN A 10 13.79 15.10 -1.11
N VAL A 11 14.91 14.94 -1.82
CA VAL A 11 16.20 14.48 -1.27
C VAL A 11 17.08 15.68 -0.92
N ASP A 12 17.80 16.23 -1.91
CA ASP A 12 18.82 17.27 -1.68
C ASP A 12 19.05 18.17 -2.90
N GLY A 13 18.00 18.46 -3.66
CA GLY A 13 18.09 19.32 -4.85
C GLY A 13 18.67 18.64 -6.08
N GLY A 14 18.69 17.31 -6.10
CA GLY A 14 19.03 16.51 -7.28
C GLY A 14 20.44 15.98 -7.34
N ALA A 15 21.21 16.10 -6.25
CA ALA A 15 22.55 15.54 -6.18
C ALA A 15 22.53 14.03 -5.94
N HIS A 16 21.51 13.52 -5.23
CA HIS A 16 21.33 12.09 -4.99
C HIS A 16 19.97 11.58 -5.46
N ALA A 17 19.95 10.28 -5.78
CA ALA A 17 18.73 9.51 -6.00
C ALA A 17 18.43 8.66 -4.76
N LEU A 18 17.16 8.68 -4.33
CA LEU A 18 16.62 7.79 -3.33
C LEU A 18 16.15 6.49 -3.99
N LEU A 19 16.66 5.37 -3.49
CA LEU A 19 16.23 4.04 -3.91
C LEU A 19 15.06 3.57 -3.04
N LEU A 20 14.22 2.71 -3.60
CA LEU A 20 13.25 1.96 -2.80
C LEU A 20 13.94 1.16 -1.68
N PRO A 21 13.26 0.93 -0.55
CA PRO A 21 13.75 0.02 0.47
C PRO A 21 14.00 -1.37 -0.13
N LYS A 22 15.12 -2.02 0.23
CA LYS A 22 15.46 -3.38 -0.25
C LYS A 22 14.35 -4.41 0.02
N ASN A 23 13.59 -4.21 1.11
CA ASN A 23 12.44 -5.02 1.45
C ASN A 23 11.44 -4.16 2.25
N PRO A 24 10.48 -3.50 1.58
CA PRO A 24 9.56 -2.59 2.26
C PRO A 24 8.61 -3.32 3.22
N ASP A 25 8.19 -4.56 2.92
CA ASP A 25 7.41 -5.38 3.87
C ASP A 25 8.19 -5.63 5.18
N ARG A 26 9.49 -5.87 5.10
CA ARG A 26 10.34 -6.01 6.29
C ARG A 26 10.40 -4.70 7.09
N SER A 27 10.54 -3.57 6.41
CA SER A 27 10.49 -2.25 7.05
C SER A 27 9.15 -2.02 7.75
N ALA A 28 8.04 -2.33 7.09
CA ALA A 28 6.69 -2.24 7.65
C ALA A 28 6.53 -3.17 8.87
N ALA A 29 7.02 -4.40 8.78
CA ALA A 29 6.98 -5.38 9.87
C ALA A 29 7.85 -4.99 11.06
N GLN A 30 8.94 -4.26 10.86
CA GLN A 30 9.73 -3.70 11.94
C GLN A 30 8.95 -2.59 12.66
N LEU A 31 8.43 -1.61 11.90
CA LEU A 31 7.59 -0.54 12.46
C LEU A 31 6.37 -1.10 13.21
N TYR A 32 5.67 -2.07 12.64
CA TYR A 32 4.54 -2.75 13.28
C TYR A 32 4.92 -3.36 14.64
N ARG A 33 6.07 -4.07 14.70
CA ARG A 33 6.55 -4.69 15.94
C ARG A 33 6.96 -3.63 16.97
N ASP A 34 7.63 -2.57 16.53
CA ASP A 34 8.09 -1.49 17.42
C ASP A 34 6.88 -0.72 17.99
N ILE A 35 5.90 -0.36 17.15
CA ILE A 35 4.63 0.24 17.59
C ILE A 35 3.94 -0.65 18.62
N LYS A 36 3.81 -1.96 18.33
CA LYS A 36 3.20 -2.91 19.26
C LYS A 36 3.97 -3.03 20.57
N LYS A 37 5.29 -3.01 20.53
CA LYS A 37 6.15 -3.08 21.71
C LYS A 37 6.03 -1.83 22.58
N HIS A 38 6.01 -0.65 21.98
CA HIS A 38 6.02 0.62 22.69
C HIS A 38 4.64 1.11 23.12
N LEU A 39 3.60 0.83 22.32
CA LEU A 39 2.24 1.33 22.55
C LEU A 39 1.25 0.24 22.95
N HIS A 40 1.64 -1.04 22.89
CA HIS A 40 0.76 -2.19 23.13
C HIS A 40 -0.44 -2.27 22.17
N LEU A 41 -0.39 -1.55 21.05
CA LEU A 41 -1.41 -1.53 20.01
C LEU A 41 -0.93 -2.27 18.77
N SER A 42 -1.80 -3.11 18.20
CA SER A 42 -1.52 -3.86 16.97
C SER A 42 -2.01 -3.08 15.75
N ILE A 43 -1.39 -1.93 15.46
CA ILE A 43 -1.78 -1.04 14.36
C ILE A 43 -1.06 -1.47 13.07
N PRO A 44 -1.78 -1.84 12.00
CA PRO A 44 -1.18 -2.16 10.71
C PRO A 44 -0.34 -1.00 10.16
N VAL A 45 0.72 -1.34 9.44
CA VAL A 45 1.62 -0.37 8.81
C VAL A 45 1.61 -0.59 7.31
N ILE A 46 1.40 0.49 6.56
CA ILE A 46 1.50 0.54 5.10
C ILE A 46 2.62 1.53 4.77
N ILE A 47 3.57 1.11 3.94
CA ILE A 47 4.56 2.00 3.32
C ILE A 47 4.08 2.24 1.90
N THR A 48 4.00 3.51 1.50
CA THR A 48 3.48 3.92 0.19
C THR A 48 4.58 4.53 -0.67
N ASP A 49 4.34 4.54 -1.98
CA ASP A 49 5.11 5.33 -2.94
C ASP A 49 4.19 5.80 -4.08
N THR A 50 4.60 6.85 -4.77
CA THR A 50 3.80 7.51 -5.80
C THR A 50 4.10 6.93 -7.19
N PHE A 51 3.12 6.29 -7.83
CA PHE A 51 3.23 5.71 -9.17
C PHE A 51 2.23 6.27 -10.18
N GLY A 52 2.63 6.27 -11.46
CA GLY A 52 1.69 6.35 -12.58
C GLY A 52 1.02 5.00 -12.81
N ARG A 53 -0.03 4.99 -13.64
CA ARG A 53 -0.78 3.77 -13.97
C ARG A 53 -1.28 3.79 -15.42
N PRO A 54 -1.41 2.62 -16.08
CA PRO A 54 -1.85 2.57 -17.47
C PRO A 54 -3.18 3.30 -17.71
N TRP A 55 -3.29 3.89 -18.91
CA TRP A 55 -4.50 4.53 -19.45
C TRP A 55 -5.00 5.78 -18.74
N ARG A 56 -4.30 6.31 -17.74
CA ARG A 56 -4.74 7.50 -16.99
C ARG A 56 -3.58 8.45 -16.72
N GLU A 57 -3.87 9.74 -16.86
CA GLU A 57 -2.97 10.81 -16.47
C GLU A 57 -2.92 11.01 -14.95
N GLY A 58 -1.76 11.46 -14.47
CA GLY A 58 -1.51 11.73 -13.06
C GLY A 58 -0.94 10.54 -12.28
N LEU A 59 -0.36 10.87 -11.12
CA LEU A 59 0.22 9.90 -10.19
C LEU A 59 -0.75 9.61 -9.04
N THR A 60 -0.64 8.42 -8.46
CA THR A 60 -1.39 8.00 -7.28
C THR A 60 -0.50 7.18 -6.35
N GLU A 61 -0.91 6.97 -5.11
CA GLU A 61 -0.14 6.17 -4.17
C GLU A 61 -0.40 4.68 -4.38
N ALA A 62 0.65 3.88 -4.26
CA ALA A 62 0.58 2.43 -4.20
C ALA A 62 1.22 1.94 -2.90
N ALA A 63 0.69 0.87 -2.32
CA ALA A 63 1.31 0.20 -1.20
C ALA A 63 2.53 -0.61 -1.70
N ILE A 64 3.71 -0.26 -1.20
CA ILE A 64 4.97 -0.97 -1.52
C ILE A 64 5.44 -1.89 -0.40
N GLY A 65 4.94 -1.69 0.82
CA GLY A 65 5.21 -2.54 1.99
C GLY A 65 4.01 -2.59 2.94
N LEU A 66 3.77 -3.75 3.55
CA LEU A 66 2.63 -3.98 4.42
C LEU A 66 2.99 -4.87 5.62
N ALA A 67 2.39 -4.58 6.78
CA ALA A 67 2.38 -5.49 7.92
C ALA A 67 1.12 -5.31 8.78
N GLY A 68 0.65 -6.41 9.37
CA GLY A 68 -0.43 -6.41 10.36
C GLY A 68 -1.85 -6.51 9.80
N MET A 69 -2.03 -6.56 8.48
CA MET A 69 -3.32 -6.80 7.81
C MET A 69 -3.12 -7.44 6.43
N LYS A 70 -4.22 -7.84 5.77
CA LYS A 70 -4.19 -8.32 4.38
C LYS A 70 -4.15 -7.14 3.42
N ALA A 71 -3.43 -7.27 2.31
CA ALA A 71 -3.41 -6.26 1.27
C ALA A 71 -4.70 -6.25 0.43
N LEU A 72 -5.27 -7.44 0.26
CA LEU A 72 -6.47 -7.69 -0.51
C LEU A 72 -7.64 -8.08 0.40
N HIS A 73 -8.81 -7.55 0.09
CA HIS A 73 -10.07 -8.01 0.64
C HIS A 73 -10.82 -8.83 -0.42
N ASP A 74 -10.81 -10.15 -0.23
CA ASP A 74 -11.45 -11.08 -1.15
C ASP A 74 -12.94 -11.23 -0.81
N LEU A 75 -13.79 -10.69 -1.68
CA LEU A 75 -15.24 -10.74 -1.54
C LEU A 75 -15.86 -11.88 -2.35
N ARG A 76 -15.07 -12.69 -3.06
CA ARG A 76 -15.60 -13.79 -3.87
C ARG A 76 -16.29 -14.82 -2.97
N GLY A 77 -17.44 -15.31 -3.44
CA GLY A 77 -18.31 -16.21 -2.68
C GLY A 77 -19.15 -15.52 -1.61
N ARG A 78 -18.99 -14.20 -1.38
CA ARG A 78 -19.91 -13.42 -0.56
C ARG A 78 -21.15 -13.05 -1.38
N THR A 79 -22.27 -12.88 -0.70
CA THR A 79 -23.54 -12.46 -1.31
C THR A 79 -23.74 -10.97 -1.07
N ASP A 80 -24.12 -10.25 -2.10
CA ASP A 80 -24.51 -8.84 -1.98
C ASP A 80 -25.88 -8.68 -1.26
N PRO A 81 -26.30 -7.45 -0.93
CA PRO A 81 -27.59 -7.21 -0.27
C PRO A 81 -28.83 -7.65 -1.05
N TYR A 82 -28.69 -7.97 -2.34
CA TYR A 82 -29.77 -8.39 -3.24
C TYR A 82 -29.75 -9.90 -3.54
N GLY A 83 -28.86 -10.67 -2.90
CA GLY A 83 -28.78 -12.11 -3.08
C GLY A 83 -27.82 -12.58 -4.18
N TYR A 84 -27.06 -11.68 -4.82
CA TYR A 84 -26.13 -12.05 -5.89
C TYR A 84 -24.77 -12.49 -5.33
N PRO A 85 -24.26 -13.68 -5.67
CA PRO A 85 -22.94 -14.14 -5.26
C PRO A 85 -21.84 -13.46 -6.09
N LEU A 86 -20.95 -12.73 -5.41
CA LEU A 86 -19.80 -12.08 -6.01
C LEU A 86 -18.80 -13.13 -6.52
N ARG A 87 -18.40 -13.04 -7.78
CA ARG A 87 -17.49 -14.03 -8.42
C ARG A 87 -16.07 -13.57 -8.61
N VAL A 88 -15.87 -12.26 -8.79
CA VAL A 88 -14.58 -11.68 -9.19
C VAL A 88 -14.11 -10.53 -8.29
N SER A 89 -14.91 -10.16 -7.29
CA SER A 89 -14.67 -8.98 -6.46
C SER A 89 -13.53 -9.22 -5.47
N ILE A 90 -12.40 -8.56 -5.72
CA ILE A 90 -11.28 -8.48 -4.79
C ILE A 90 -10.89 -7.00 -4.74
N GLU A 91 -10.87 -6.43 -3.54
CA GLU A 91 -10.52 -5.02 -3.33
C GLU A 91 -9.05 -4.91 -2.90
N ALA A 92 -8.31 -4.00 -3.52
CA ALA A 92 -6.92 -3.69 -3.15
C ALA A 92 -6.90 -2.68 -2.00
N VAL A 93 -7.43 -3.06 -0.85
CA VAL A 93 -7.65 -2.15 0.30
C VAL A 93 -6.36 -1.47 0.78
N ALA A 94 -5.20 -2.11 0.65
CA ALA A 94 -3.92 -1.46 0.98
C ALA A 94 -3.60 -0.29 0.02
N ASP A 95 -3.87 -0.43 -1.28
CA ASP A 95 -3.69 0.66 -2.25
C ASP A 95 -4.73 1.78 -2.06
N GLU A 96 -5.98 1.44 -1.73
CA GLU A 96 -7.02 2.44 -1.43
C GLU A 96 -6.66 3.29 -0.20
N LEU A 97 -6.19 2.64 0.87
CA LEU A 97 -5.69 3.32 2.07
C LEU A 97 -4.44 4.15 1.78
N ALA A 98 -3.53 3.65 0.93
CA ALA A 98 -2.36 4.39 0.48
C ALA A 98 -2.76 5.66 -0.26
N CYS A 99 -3.73 5.59 -1.18
CA CYS A 99 -4.25 6.74 -1.92
C CYS A 99 -4.86 7.79 -0.99
N ALA A 100 -5.68 7.36 -0.04
CA ALA A 100 -6.26 8.26 0.96
C ALA A 100 -5.16 8.93 1.81
N ALA A 101 -4.15 8.17 2.22
CA ALA A 101 -3.01 8.69 2.97
C ALA A 101 -2.22 9.74 2.18
N GLY A 102 -1.94 9.49 0.89
CA GLY A 102 -1.23 10.44 0.02
C GLY A 102 -1.91 11.79 -0.10
N LEU A 103 -3.25 11.80 -0.20
CA LEU A 103 -4.04 13.03 -0.26
C LEU A 103 -3.91 13.87 1.04
N VAL A 104 -3.79 13.20 2.19
CA VAL A 104 -3.65 13.86 3.50
C VAL A 104 -2.21 14.29 3.75
N CYS A 105 -1.24 13.43 3.44
CA CYS A 105 0.19 13.70 3.64
C CYS A 105 0.68 14.83 2.74
N GLY A 106 0.25 14.86 1.47
CA GLY A 106 0.58 15.90 0.50
C GLY A 106 2.05 15.91 0.06
N LYS A 107 2.30 15.99 -1.25
CA LYS A 107 3.65 15.84 -1.83
C LYS A 107 4.70 16.83 -1.32
N LEU A 108 4.28 18.04 -0.95
CA LEU A 108 5.16 19.14 -0.53
C LEU A 108 5.01 19.52 0.95
N ALA A 109 4.06 18.90 1.68
CA ALA A 109 3.72 19.34 3.02
C ALA A 109 4.68 18.82 4.10
N ARG A 110 5.67 18.00 3.71
CA ARG A 110 6.67 17.38 4.62
C ARG A 110 6.02 16.58 5.76
N THR A 111 4.89 15.94 5.46
CA THR A 111 4.17 15.05 6.37
C THR A 111 4.35 13.61 5.89
N PRO A 112 5.37 12.88 6.37
CA PRO A 112 5.71 11.55 5.83
C PRO A 112 4.81 10.42 6.35
N LEU A 113 3.89 10.72 7.27
CA LEU A 113 3.04 9.72 7.91
C LEU A 113 1.70 10.34 8.32
N CYS A 114 0.63 9.55 8.17
CA CYS A 114 -0.68 9.84 8.72
C CYS A 114 -1.27 8.59 9.40
N ILE A 115 -2.35 8.76 10.15
CA ILE A 115 -3.07 7.67 10.80
C ILE A 115 -4.49 7.62 10.21
N VAL A 116 -4.83 6.50 9.58
CA VAL A 116 -6.21 6.22 9.15
C VAL A 116 -6.95 5.54 10.29
N ARG A 117 -8.12 6.08 10.66
CA ARG A 117 -8.99 5.55 11.73
C ARG A 117 -10.38 5.26 11.19
N GLY A 118 -11.06 4.27 11.78
CA GLY A 118 -12.42 3.88 11.41
C GLY A 118 -12.52 2.81 10.32
N PHE A 119 -11.40 2.44 9.67
CA PHE A 119 -11.38 1.32 8.73
C PHE A 119 -11.38 -0.02 9.48
N GLY A 120 -12.30 -0.91 9.12
CA GLY A 120 -12.35 -2.27 9.66
C GLY A 120 -11.33 -3.18 8.96
N TYR A 121 -10.40 -3.75 9.73
CA TYR A 121 -9.42 -4.71 9.22
C TYR A 121 -9.33 -5.94 10.10
N HIS A 122 -8.87 -7.05 9.51
CA HIS A 122 -8.51 -8.25 10.26
C HIS A 122 -6.99 -8.35 10.36
N GLY A 123 -6.51 -8.50 11.59
CA GLY A 123 -5.09 -8.75 11.85
C GLY A 123 -4.61 -9.99 11.10
N SER A 124 -3.52 -9.85 10.34
CA SER A 124 -2.93 -10.98 9.61
C SER A 124 -1.48 -10.71 9.21
N HIS A 125 -0.83 -11.74 8.67
CA HIS A 125 0.53 -11.68 8.12
C HIS A 125 0.53 -11.43 6.61
N GLY A 126 -0.23 -10.44 6.13
CA GLY A 126 -0.25 -10.06 4.71
C GLY A 126 1.02 -9.33 4.27
N SER A 127 1.19 -9.21 2.96
CA SER A 127 2.34 -8.56 2.31
C SER A 127 1.87 -7.69 1.15
N ALA A 128 2.58 -6.59 0.86
CA ALA A 128 2.30 -5.79 -0.34
C ALA A 128 2.54 -6.60 -1.63
N ARG A 129 3.33 -7.68 -1.58
CA ARG A 129 3.53 -8.61 -2.70
C ARG A 129 2.24 -9.32 -3.11
N ASP A 130 1.27 -9.43 -2.22
CA ASP A 130 -0.04 -10.02 -2.53
C ASP A 130 -0.79 -9.18 -3.58
N LEU A 131 -0.47 -7.89 -3.72
CA LEU A 131 -1.01 -7.00 -4.76
C LEU A 131 -0.37 -7.25 -6.14
N ILE A 132 0.82 -7.84 -6.18
CA ILE A 132 1.55 -8.05 -7.42
C ILE A 132 0.99 -9.26 -8.13
N ARG A 133 0.46 -9.03 -9.33
CA ARG A 133 -0.06 -10.09 -10.17
C ARG A 133 1.05 -11.10 -10.49
N PRO A 134 0.81 -12.42 -10.29
CA PRO A 134 1.76 -13.44 -10.70
C PRO A 134 2.05 -13.37 -12.20
N PRO A 135 3.30 -13.61 -12.66
CA PRO A 135 3.65 -13.52 -14.08
C PRO A 135 2.76 -14.36 -15.01
N ALA A 136 2.34 -15.55 -14.55
CA ALA A 136 1.45 -16.43 -15.32
C ALA A 136 0.06 -15.81 -15.62
N ASN A 137 -0.36 -14.81 -14.85
CA ASN A 137 -1.66 -14.15 -14.98
C ASN A 137 -1.54 -12.74 -15.60
N ASP A 138 -0.32 -12.25 -15.83
CA ASP A 138 -0.06 -10.88 -16.27
C ASP A 138 0.05 -10.80 -17.79
N LEU A 139 -1.09 -10.50 -18.43
CA LEU A 139 -1.20 -10.38 -19.90
C LEU A 139 -0.67 -9.04 -20.44
N PHE A 140 -0.23 -8.13 -19.58
CA PHE A 140 0.23 -6.78 -19.95
C PHE A 140 1.74 -6.59 -19.81
N ARG A 141 2.43 -7.58 -19.23
CA ARG A 141 3.87 -7.55 -18.97
C ARG A 141 4.71 -7.97 -20.17
#